data_AF-A0A2D8JMA6-F1
#
_entry.id   AF-A0A2D8JMA6-F1
#
_cell.length_a   1.000
_cell.length_b   1.000
_cell.length_c   1.000
_cell.angle_alpha   90.00
_cell.angle_beta   90.00
_cell.angle_gamma   90.00
#
_symmetry.space_group_name_H-M   'P 1'
#
loop_
_entity.id
_entity.type
_entity.pdbx_description
1 polymer ?
#
loop_
_entity_poly.entity_id
_entity_poly.type
_entity_poly.pdbx_seq_one_letter_code
_entity_poly.pdbx_strand_id
1 'polypeptide(L)'
;MNKDFIIVLAWPESVVSGTGAWYDKFFSKKGKYRVGHSAMALVNTDLKKIYYFDFGRYQTPKGYGRIRDIDTDPDTKIKTQPIINNNTIINIKDILIDICNNKSYHVKGKLYASIIKNVSFQSTHNFAKNWQLKGAIPYGPFVLSGTNCSRFVSKTIQSSGIGVFKKLRFKYPVTLSAAPKRNVSIANKKYYIALKDRCIEINRSFLKSYFIGIEKNI
;
A
#
# COMPACT_ATOMS: atom_id res chain seq x y z
N MET A 1 -4.26 -8.43 23.11
CA MET A 1 -5.22 -7.73 22.23
C MET A 1 -4.42 -6.94 21.20
N ASN A 2 -4.80 -6.96 19.92
CA ASN A 2 -4.08 -6.25 18.86
C ASN A 2 -4.26 -4.73 19.02
N LYS A 3 -3.17 -3.96 18.96
CA LYS A 3 -3.15 -2.50 19.19
C LYS A 3 -2.34 -1.72 18.16
N ASP A 4 -1.81 -2.39 17.14
CA ASP A 4 -0.97 -1.79 16.12
C ASP A 4 -1.82 -1.30 14.95
N PHE A 5 -1.17 -0.58 14.02
CA PHE A 5 -1.83 0.02 12.87
C PHE A 5 -1.15 -0.34 11.55
N ILE A 6 -1.94 -0.43 10.48
CA ILE A 6 -1.44 -0.41 9.11
C ILE A 6 -1.96 0.86 8.44
N ILE A 7 -1.06 1.67 7.90
CA ILE A 7 -1.36 2.76 7.00
C ILE A 7 -1.22 2.21 5.58
N VAL A 8 -2.34 2.04 4.89
CA VAL A 8 -2.38 1.57 3.50
C VAL A 8 -2.16 2.75 2.58
N LEU A 9 -1.19 2.66 1.68
CA LEU A 9 -0.76 3.77 0.81
C LEU A 9 -1.03 3.45 -0.66
N ALA A 10 -1.45 4.45 -1.42
CA ALA A 10 -1.65 4.34 -2.86
C ALA A 10 -1.34 5.65 -3.60
N TRP A 11 -0.64 5.53 -4.74
CA TRP A 11 -0.43 6.61 -5.71
C TRP A 11 -1.04 6.21 -7.06
N PRO A 12 -2.34 6.46 -7.27
CA PRO A 12 -3.07 6.14 -8.50
C PRO A 12 -2.46 6.58 -9.82
N GLU A 13 -1.79 7.73 -9.82
CA GLU A 13 -1.34 8.39 -11.03
C GLU A 13 0.05 7.90 -11.47
N SER A 14 0.67 7.02 -10.69
CA SER A 14 1.96 6.44 -11.03
C SER A 14 1.87 5.56 -12.28
N VAL A 15 2.81 5.79 -13.19
CA VAL A 15 2.92 5.09 -14.48
C VAL A 15 4.08 4.10 -14.41
N VAL A 16 3.84 2.87 -14.84
CA VAL A 16 4.85 1.82 -14.88
C VAL A 16 5.01 1.32 -16.32
N SER A 17 6.24 1.02 -16.72
CA SER A 17 6.50 0.39 -18.02
C SER A 17 5.96 -1.05 -18.05
N GLY A 18 5.61 -1.58 -19.22
CA GLY A 18 5.30 -2.99 -19.40
C GLY A 18 6.44 -3.90 -18.96
N THR A 19 6.15 -5.18 -18.78
CA THR A 19 7.14 -6.21 -18.38
C THR A 19 7.66 -7.01 -19.57
N GLY A 20 7.10 -6.81 -20.76
CA GLY A 20 7.27 -7.67 -21.93
C GLY A 20 6.36 -8.89 -21.91
N ALA A 21 5.28 -8.88 -21.10
CA ALA A 21 4.35 -10.01 -21.01
C ALA A 21 3.38 -10.05 -22.20
N TRP A 22 2.74 -11.21 -22.43
CA TRP A 22 1.79 -11.40 -23.54
C TRP A 22 0.66 -10.35 -23.54
N TYR A 23 0.22 -9.94 -22.35
CA TYR A 23 -0.85 -8.97 -22.16
C TYR A 23 -0.41 -7.51 -22.42
N ASP A 24 0.89 -7.24 -22.56
CA ASP A 24 1.40 -5.90 -22.89
C ASP A 24 0.97 -5.44 -24.27
N LYS A 25 0.83 -6.37 -25.22
CA LYS A 25 0.34 -6.10 -26.58
C LYS A 25 -1.09 -5.56 -26.59
N PHE A 26 -1.91 -5.98 -25.62
CA PHE A 26 -3.34 -5.67 -25.60
C PHE A 26 -3.71 -4.51 -24.68
N PHE A 27 -3.02 -4.39 -23.53
CA PHE A 27 -3.45 -3.47 -22.47
C PHE A 27 -2.51 -2.30 -22.23
N SER A 28 -1.31 -2.29 -22.80
CA SER A 28 -0.37 -1.17 -22.61
C SER A 28 -0.68 -0.02 -23.57
N LYS A 29 -0.52 1.22 -23.11
CA LYS A 29 -0.53 2.41 -23.99
C LYS A 29 0.91 2.86 -24.17
N LYS A 30 1.45 2.73 -25.39
CA LYS A 30 2.86 3.02 -25.71
C LYS A 30 3.84 2.28 -24.77
N GLY A 31 3.54 1.01 -24.46
CA GLY A 31 4.36 0.19 -23.56
C GLY A 31 4.32 0.61 -22.09
N LYS A 32 3.35 1.45 -21.70
CA LYS A 32 3.18 1.95 -20.33
C LYS A 32 1.76 1.70 -19.79
N TYR A 33 1.67 1.62 -18.47
CA TYR A 33 0.47 1.37 -17.71
C TYR A 33 0.27 2.41 -16.63
N ARG A 34 -0.91 3.03 -16.58
CA ARG A 34 -1.35 3.86 -15.45
C ARG A 34 -2.14 3.01 -14.46
N VAL A 35 -1.43 2.12 -13.75
CA VAL A 35 -2.01 1.20 -12.76
C VAL A 35 -1.77 1.64 -11.32
N GLY A 36 -0.98 2.69 -11.12
CA GLY A 36 -0.62 3.24 -9.83
C GLY A 36 0.42 2.41 -9.06
N HIS A 37 0.81 2.90 -7.89
CA HIS A 37 1.66 2.21 -6.92
C HIS A 37 0.93 1.99 -5.60
N SER A 38 1.24 0.91 -4.89
CA SER A 38 0.70 0.63 -3.56
C SER A 38 1.84 0.23 -2.62
N ALA A 39 1.79 0.76 -1.41
CA ALA A 39 2.72 0.47 -0.33
C ALA A 39 1.95 0.37 0.99
N MET A 40 2.65 0.06 2.07
CA MET A 40 2.10 0.13 3.42
C MET A 40 3.14 0.64 4.42
N ALA A 41 2.66 1.26 5.48
CA ALA A 41 3.44 1.62 6.64
C ALA A 41 2.85 0.91 7.87
N LEU A 42 3.63 0.03 8.48
CA LEU A 42 3.26 -0.75 9.65
C LEU A 42 3.73 -0.01 10.90
N VAL A 43 2.80 0.34 11.79
CA VAL A 43 3.07 1.10 13.01
C VAL A 43 3.12 0.15 14.19
N ASN A 44 4.26 0.10 14.86
CA ASN A 44 4.39 -0.58 16.15
C ASN A 44 4.06 0.41 17.28
N THR A 45 3.01 0.11 18.04
CA THR A 45 2.52 1.02 19.07
C THR A 45 3.48 1.15 20.25
N ASP A 46 4.12 0.04 20.66
CA ASP A 46 5.02 0.02 21.81
C ASP A 46 6.36 0.67 21.52
N LEU A 47 6.91 0.40 20.34
CA LEU A 47 8.18 0.97 19.91
C LEU A 47 8.05 2.40 19.39
N LYS A 48 6.81 2.88 19.16
CA LYS A 48 6.53 4.17 18.51
C LYS A 48 7.34 4.33 17.21
N LYS A 49 7.33 3.28 16.38
CA LYS A 49 8.09 3.20 15.12
C LYS A 49 7.17 2.85 13.96
N ILE A 50 7.54 3.35 12.78
CA ILE A 50 6.85 3.09 11.51
C ILE A 50 7.82 2.35 10.58
N TYR A 51 7.34 1.24 10.04
CA TYR A 51 8.09 0.37 9.15
C TYR A 51 7.43 0.40 7.77
N TYR A 52 8.12 1.00 6.81
CA TYR A 52 7.65 1.10 5.43
C TYR A 52 7.93 -0.19 4.66
N PHE A 53 6.97 -0.61 3.84
CA PHE A 53 7.14 -1.70 2.88
C PHE A 53 6.47 -1.37 1.54
N ASP A 54 7.20 -1.60 0.45
CA ASP A 54 6.60 -1.66 -0.88
C ASP A 54 7.14 -2.81 -1.71
N PHE A 55 6.46 -3.11 -2.82
CA PHE A 55 6.93 -4.08 -3.80
C PHE A 55 6.96 -3.44 -5.17
N GLY A 56 8.08 -3.58 -5.88
CA GLY A 56 8.27 -3.00 -7.19
C GLY A 56 9.48 -3.59 -7.91
N ARG A 57 9.73 -3.09 -9.11
CA ARG A 57 10.82 -3.58 -9.98
C ARG A 57 12.08 -2.76 -9.73
N TYR A 58 12.68 -2.97 -8.56
CA TYR A 58 13.83 -2.20 -8.08
C TYR A 58 15.10 -3.03 -8.24
N GLN A 59 15.96 -2.67 -9.21
CA GLN A 59 17.24 -3.38 -9.45
C GLN A 59 17.06 -4.90 -9.59
N THR A 60 15.96 -5.34 -10.22
CA THR A 60 15.63 -6.76 -10.43
C THR A 60 15.72 -7.13 -11.90
N PRO A 61 15.94 -8.43 -12.22
CA PRO A 61 15.84 -8.93 -13.59
C PRO A 61 14.47 -8.61 -14.22
N LYS A 62 14.44 -8.54 -15.56
CA LYS A 62 13.20 -8.30 -16.31
C LYS A 62 12.13 -9.34 -15.94
N GLY A 63 10.92 -8.88 -15.65
CA GLY A 63 9.81 -9.74 -15.23
C GLY A 63 9.74 -10.03 -13.73
N TYR A 64 10.68 -9.52 -12.93
CA TYR A 64 10.72 -9.69 -11.48
C TYR A 64 10.62 -8.36 -10.75
N GLY A 65 10.20 -8.42 -9.48
CA GLY A 65 10.28 -7.32 -8.52
C GLY A 65 10.76 -7.82 -7.17
N ARG A 66 11.07 -6.89 -6.26
CA ARG A 66 11.50 -7.18 -4.88
C ARG A 66 10.75 -6.29 -3.89
N ILE A 67 10.80 -6.67 -2.63
CA ILE A 67 10.26 -5.89 -1.51
C ILE A 67 11.36 -4.97 -0.99
N ARG A 68 11.01 -3.71 -0.72
CA ARG A 68 11.87 -2.74 -0.04
C ARG A 68 11.35 -2.43 1.35
N ASP A 69 12.28 -2.20 2.25
CA ASP A 69 12.09 -1.64 3.59
C ASP A 69 13.38 -0.94 4.03
N ILE A 70 13.44 -0.48 5.28
CA ILE A 70 14.62 0.23 5.80
C ILE A 70 15.91 -0.61 5.79
N ASP A 71 15.82 -1.94 5.89
CA ASP A 71 16.99 -2.82 5.94
C ASP A 71 17.66 -2.96 4.57
N THR A 72 16.85 -2.91 3.50
CA THR A 72 17.31 -3.08 2.11
C THR A 72 17.49 -1.75 1.38
N ASP A 73 16.71 -0.74 1.74
CA ASP A 73 16.69 0.59 1.14
C ASP A 73 16.52 1.64 2.27
N PRO A 74 17.61 2.05 2.95
CA PRO A 74 17.55 2.93 4.13
C PRO A 74 16.87 4.29 3.89
N ASP A 75 16.85 4.75 2.64
CA ASP A 75 16.19 5.98 2.18
C ASP A 75 14.65 5.88 2.17
N THR A 76 14.09 4.68 2.35
CA THR A 76 12.65 4.46 2.50
C THR A 76 12.13 4.77 3.90
N LYS A 77 13.00 5.10 4.85
CA LYS A 77 12.66 5.44 6.25
C LYS A 77 11.69 6.60 6.31
N ILE A 78 10.60 6.41 7.07
CA ILE A 78 9.70 7.47 7.49
C ILE A 78 10.31 8.13 8.72
N LYS A 79 10.54 9.45 8.64
CA LYS A 79 11.24 10.24 9.67
C LYS A 79 10.29 10.61 10.80
N THR A 80 9.05 10.95 10.49
CA THR A 80 8.03 11.32 11.47
C THR A 80 7.61 10.10 12.28
N GLN A 81 7.81 10.15 13.60
CA GLN A 81 7.37 9.10 14.53
C GLN A 81 5.86 9.19 14.79
N PRO A 82 5.18 8.07 15.08
CA PRO A 82 3.75 8.07 15.36
C PRO A 82 3.49 8.52 16.80
N ILE A 83 2.56 9.47 16.97
CA ILE A 83 2.03 9.86 18.26
C ILE A 83 0.68 9.17 18.42
N ILE A 84 0.59 8.27 19.40
CA ILE A 84 -0.57 7.41 19.61
C ILE A 84 -1.27 7.84 20.89
N ASN A 85 -2.56 8.16 20.77
CA ASN A 85 -3.43 8.48 21.89
C ASN A 85 -4.76 7.74 21.70
N ASN A 86 -5.26 7.05 22.74
CA ASN A 86 -6.54 6.35 22.74
C ASN A 86 -6.80 5.53 21.46
N ASN A 87 -5.85 4.64 21.11
CA ASN A 87 -5.92 3.79 19.93
C ASN A 87 -6.09 4.58 18.60
N THR A 88 -5.46 5.75 18.51
CA THR A 88 -5.50 6.62 17.33
C THR A 88 -4.14 7.28 17.12
N ILE A 89 -3.71 7.34 15.85
CA ILE A 89 -2.52 8.11 15.45
C ILE A 89 -2.94 9.57 15.27
N ILE A 90 -2.56 10.44 16.21
CA ILE A 90 -3.03 11.84 16.22
C ILE A 90 -2.29 12.71 15.19
N ASN A 91 -1.04 12.39 14.88
CA ASN A 91 -0.21 13.11 13.91
C ASN A 91 -0.17 12.43 12.53
N ILE A 92 -1.26 11.75 12.13
CA ILE A 92 -1.30 11.05 10.83
C ILE A 92 -1.02 11.98 9.65
N LYS A 93 -1.50 13.23 9.69
CA LYS A 93 -1.27 14.20 8.61
C LYS A 93 0.22 14.47 8.40
N ASP A 94 0.97 14.62 9.48
CA ASP A 94 2.41 14.89 9.44
C ASP A 94 3.18 13.68 8.90
N ILE A 95 2.78 12.46 9.27
CA ILE A 95 3.34 11.22 8.71
C ILE A 95 3.08 11.13 7.20
N LEU A 96 1.87 11.46 6.75
CA LEU A 96 1.53 11.41 5.32
C LEU A 96 2.27 12.51 4.52
N ILE A 97 2.47 13.68 5.11
CA ILE A 97 3.27 14.77 4.51
C ILE A 97 4.75 14.35 4.40
N ASP A 98 5.32 13.71 5.43
CA ASP A 98 6.68 13.16 5.37
C ASP A 98 6.81 12.14 4.23
N ILE A 99 5.86 11.20 4.12
CA ILE A 99 5.81 10.22 3.03
C ILE A 99 5.75 10.90 1.66
N CYS A 100 4.93 11.95 1.49
CA CYS A 100 4.83 12.71 0.24
C CYS A 100 6.12 13.44 -0.14
N ASN A 101 6.93 13.82 0.85
CA ASN A 101 8.18 14.54 0.63
C ASN A 101 9.39 13.61 0.40
N ASN A 102 9.24 12.31 0.67
CA ASN A 102 10.30 11.35 0.40
C ASN A 102 10.39 11.00 -1.10
N LYS A 103 11.52 11.34 -1.72
CA LYS A 103 11.77 11.13 -3.15
C LYS A 103 12.14 9.68 -3.50
N SER A 104 12.59 8.85 -2.54
CA SER A 104 13.03 7.47 -2.74
C SER A 104 11.91 6.51 -3.17
N TYR A 105 10.66 6.91 -2.98
CA TYR A 105 9.50 6.11 -3.38
C TYR A 105 9.26 6.14 -4.89
N HIS A 106 9.90 7.06 -5.64
CA HIS A 106 9.79 7.17 -7.11
C HIS A 106 8.35 7.22 -7.66
N VAL A 107 7.43 7.75 -6.87
CA VAL A 107 6.01 7.88 -7.18
C VAL A 107 5.65 9.29 -7.64
N LYS A 108 4.58 9.39 -8.42
CA LYS A 108 3.99 10.67 -8.84
C LYS A 108 2.51 10.71 -8.48
N GLY A 109 2.00 11.92 -8.26
CA GLY A 109 0.59 12.18 -8.00
C GLY A 109 0.25 12.33 -6.51
N LYS A 110 -1.04 12.28 -6.22
CA LYS A 110 -1.58 12.45 -4.86
C LYS A 110 -1.40 11.14 -4.10
N LEU A 111 -1.03 11.23 -2.82
CA LEU A 111 -1.04 10.08 -1.93
C LEU A 111 -2.45 9.88 -1.39
N TYR A 112 -2.99 8.69 -1.57
CA TYR A 112 -4.20 8.23 -0.91
C TYR A 112 -3.83 7.28 0.21
N ALA A 113 -4.38 7.50 1.41
CA ALA A 113 -4.05 6.69 2.57
C ALA A 113 -5.26 6.32 3.43
N SER A 114 -5.29 5.12 3.99
CA SER A 114 -6.29 4.75 5.00
C SER A 114 -5.66 3.93 6.12
N ILE A 115 -6.26 4.01 7.32
CA ILE A 115 -5.72 3.38 8.52
C ILE A 115 -6.58 2.19 8.91
N ILE A 116 -5.92 1.05 9.11
CA ILE A 116 -6.47 -0.14 9.76
C ILE A 116 -5.95 -0.15 11.19
N LYS A 117 -6.85 -0.20 12.16
CA LYS A 117 -6.54 -0.30 13.60
C LYS A 117 -6.64 -1.75 14.09
N ASN A 118 -6.13 -2.01 15.28
CA ASN A 118 -6.22 -3.31 15.97
C ASN A 118 -5.62 -4.46 15.16
N VAL A 119 -4.45 -4.24 14.58
CA VAL A 119 -3.68 -5.28 13.88
C VAL A 119 -2.54 -5.83 14.75
N SER A 120 -1.98 -6.97 14.36
CA SER A 120 -0.76 -7.52 14.96
C SER A 120 0.47 -7.07 14.18
N PHE A 121 1.34 -6.27 14.79
CA PHE A 121 2.64 -5.93 14.21
C PHE A 121 3.44 -7.18 13.84
N GLN A 122 3.61 -8.10 14.80
CA GLN A 122 4.46 -9.27 14.65
C GLN A 122 4.06 -10.15 13.46
N SER A 123 2.77 -10.51 13.35
CA SER A 123 2.28 -11.35 12.24
C SER A 123 2.43 -10.65 10.88
N THR A 124 2.15 -9.35 10.83
CA THR A 124 2.23 -8.55 9.60
C THR A 124 3.67 -8.39 9.14
N HIS A 125 4.56 -8.03 10.06
CA HIS A 125 5.98 -7.84 9.80
C HIS A 125 6.64 -9.15 9.35
N ASN A 126 6.40 -10.25 10.07
CA ASN A 126 6.96 -11.56 9.70
C ASN A 126 6.49 -12.03 8.33
N PHE A 127 5.22 -11.80 7.98
CA PHE A 127 4.74 -12.08 6.64
C PHE A 127 5.48 -11.26 5.57
N ALA A 128 5.65 -9.95 5.79
CA ALA A 128 6.38 -9.08 4.87
C ALA A 128 7.84 -9.52 4.69
N LYS A 129 8.55 -9.80 5.79
CA LYS A 129 9.94 -10.25 5.76
C LYS A 129 10.10 -11.63 5.13
N ASN A 130 9.20 -12.58 5.40
CA ASN A 130 9.21 -13.89 4.73
C ASN A 130 9.04 -13.78 3.21
N TRP A 131 8.26 -12.81 2.74
CA TRP A 131 8.20 -12.51 1.32
C TRP A 131 9.48 -11.82 0.83
N GLN A 132 10.05 -10.89 1.59
CA GLN A 132 11.27 -10.18 1.21
C GLN A 132 12.47 -11.14 1.06
N LEU A 133 12.57 -12.16 1.92
CA LEU A 133 13.60 -13.20 1.88
C LEU A 133 13.62 -13.99 0.56
N LYS A 134 12.54 -13.96 -0.23
CA LYS A 134 12.51 -14.60 -1.56
C LYS A 134 13.36 -13.86 -2.61
N GLY A 135 13.83 -12.65 -2.31
CA GLY A 135 14.62 -11.84 -3.23
C GLY A 135 13.80 -11.40 -4.46
N ALA A 136 14.20 -11.89 -5.64
CA ALA A 136 13.51 -11.59 -6.89
C ALA A 136 12.24 -12.45 -7.05
N ILE A 137 11.08 -11.81 -7.09
CA ILE A 137 9.77 -12.45 -7.15
C ILE A 137 9.13 -12.14 -8.52
N PRO A 138 8.53 -13.14 -9.21
CA PRO A 138 7.84 -12.90 -10.46
C PRO A 138 6.80 -11.78 -10.33
N TYR A 139 6.86 -10.80 -11.25
CA TYR A 139 6.04 -9.60 -11.22
C TYR A 139 4.90 -9.69 -12.24
N GLY A 140 3.68 -9.43 -11.79
CA GLY A 140 2.57 -9.15 -12.69
C GLY A 140 1.19 -9.38 -12.07
N PRO A 141 0.12 -8.81 -12.66
CA PRO A 141 -1.25 -9.03 -12.20
C PRO A 141 -1.74 -10.46 -12.42
N PHE A 142 -1.26 -11.12 -13.47
CA PHE A 142 -1.70 -12.48 -13.87
C PHE A 142 -0.71 -13.60 -13.50
N VAL A 143 0.37 -13.28 -12.80
CA VAL A 143 1.40 -14.26 -12.44
C VAL A 143 1.00 -14.93 -11.13
N LEU A 144 0.52 -16.18 -11.16
CA LEU A 144 -0.03 -16.87 -9.98
C LEU A 144 1.02 -17.07 -8.87
N SER A 145 2.22 -17.52 -9.24
CA SER A 145 3.36 -17.70 -8.34
C SER A 145 4.02 -16.39 -7.88
N GLY A 146 3.62 -15.27 -8.51
CA GLY A 146 4.23 -13.96 -8.32
C GLY A 146 3.45 -13.04 -7.39
N THR A 147 3.85 -11.77 -7.41
CA THR A 147 3.08 -10.68 -6.80
C THR A 147 3.12 -9.40 -7.64
N ASN A 148 2.43 -8.37 -7.17
CA ASN A 148 2.56 -6.98 -7.61
C ASN A 148 2.40 -6.09 -6.37
N CYS A 149 2.61 -4.77 -6.52
CA CYS A 149 2.56 -3.83 -5.39
C CYS A 149 1.26 -3.97 -4.56
N SER A 150 0.12 -4.01 -5.24
CA SER A 150 -1.19 -4.05 -4.60
C SER A 150 -1.53 -5.42 -4.00
N ARG A 151 -1.12 -6.51 -4.68
CA ARG A 151 -1.33 -7.88 -4.20
C ARG A 151 -0.45 -8.18 -2.99
N PHE A 152 0.79 -7.66 -2.96
CA PHE A 152 1.66 -7.75 -1.80
C PHE A 152 1.04 -7.04 -0.58
N VAL A 153 0.62 -5.78 -0.73
CA VAL A 153 -0.04 -5.02 0.34
C VAL A 153 -1.32 -5.74 0.82
N SER A 154 -2.17 -6.20 -0.09
CA SER A 154 -3.40 -6.93 0.26
C SER A 154 -3.13 -8.23 1.02
N LYS A 155 -2.20 -9.07 0.55
CA LYS A 155 -1.85 -10.34 1.23
C LYS A 155 -1.23 -10.10 2.59
N THR A 156 -0.41 -9.07 2.73
CA THR A 156 0.22 -8.70 4.02
C THR A 156 -0.81 -8.17 5.01
N ILE A 157 -1.79 -7.37 4.57
CA ILE A 157 -2.91 -6.97 5.41
C ILE A 157 -3.75 -8.19 5.86
N GLN A 158 -3.91 -9.21 5.02
CA GLN A 158 -4.67 -10.42 5.39
C GLN A 158 -4.01 -11.25 6.50
N SER A 159 -2.69 -11.16 6.70
CA SER A 159 -1.98 -11.83 7.80
C SER A 159 -2.06 -11.07 9.14
N SER A 160 -2.56 -9.82 9.12
CA SER A 160 -2.48 -8.89 10.25
C SER A 160 -3.51 -9.12 11.37
N GLY A 161 -4.36 -10.16 11.24
CA GLY A 161 -5.42 -10.45 12.22
C GLY A 161 -6.67 -9.57 12.07
N ILE A 162 -6.88 -8.94 10.91
CA ILE A 162 -8.12 -8.23 10.59
C ILE A 162 -9.34 -9.16 10.61
N GLY A 163 -10.50 -8.60 10.98
CA GLY A 163 -11.77 -9.33 11.00
C GLY A 163 -12.14 -9.98 9.66
N VAL A 164 -12.86 -11.11 9.74
CA VAL A 164 -13.16 -12.03 8.63
C VAL A 164 -13.75 -11.32 7.40
N PHE A 165 -14.73 -10.43 7.59
CA PHE A 165 -15.35 -9.69 6.49
C PHE A 165 -14.35 -8.81 5.73
N LYS A 166 -13.44 -8.13 6.45
CA LYS A 166 -12.42 -7.28 5.81
C LYS A 166 -11.39 -8.16 5.10
N LYS A 167 -10.99 -9.28 5.70
CA LYS A 167 -10.08 -10.26 5.10
C LYS A 167 -10.65 -10.80 3.77
N LEU A 168 -11.93 -11.15 3.74
CA LEU A 168 -12.62 -11.63 2.54
C LEU A 168 -12.60 -10.60 1.41
N ARG A 169 -12.86 -9.32 1.73
CA ARG A 169 -12.82 -8.22 0.74
C ARG A 169 -11.43 -7.99 0.14
N PHE A 170 -10.37 -8.18 0.92
CA PHE A 170 -8.99 -8.13 0.42
C PHE A 170 -8.62 -9.36 -0.42
N LYS A 171 -9.16 -10.53 -0.07
CA LYS A 171 -8.93 -11.80 -0.79
C LYS A 171 -9.64 -11.83 -2.14
N TYR A 172 -10.88 -11.34 -2.20
CA TYR A 172 -11.73 -11.32 -3.38
C TYR A 172 -12.13 -9.87 -3.71
N PRO A 173 -11.20 -9.06 -4.23
CA PRO A 173 -11.54 -7.71 -4.69
C PRO A 173 -12.46 -7.80 -5.92
N VAL A 174 -13.32 -6.79 -6.08
CA VAL A 174 -14.20 -6.66 -7.28
C VAL A 174 -13.38 -6.46 -8.56
N THR A 175 -12.14 -6.01 -8.44
CA THR A 175 -11.19 -5.90 -9.55
C THR A 175 -10.52 -7.23 -9.83
N LEU A 176 -10.14 -7.46 -11.10
CA LEU A 176 -9.48 -8.70 -11.56
C LEU A 176 -8.22 -9.09 -10.75
N SER A 177 -7.53 -8.10 -10.19
CA SER A 177 -6.52 -8.28 -9.16
C SER A 177 -6.58 -7.15 -8.14
N ALA A 178 -5.90 -7.26 -7.00
CA ALA A 178 -5.79 -6.17 -6.04
C ALA A 178 -5.26 -4.89 -6.74
N ALA A 179 -5.86 -3.75 -6.43
CA ALA A 179 -5.53 -2.45 -7.03
C ALA A 179 -5.25 -1.39 -5.96
N PRO A 180 -4.38 -0.39 -6.22
CA PRO A 180 -3.93 0.53 -5.17
C PRO A 180 -5.08 1.26 -4.48
N LYS A 181 -5.96 1.89 -5.27
CA LYS A 181 -7.17 2.57 -4.76
C LYS A 181 -8.09 1.61 -4.00
N ARG A 182 -8.24 0.40 -4.52
CA ARG A 182 -9.17 -0.56 -3.93
C ARG A 182 -8.69 -1.02 -2.56
N ASN A 183 -7.39 -1.18 -2.37
CA ASN A 183 -6.80 -1.47 -1.06
C ASN A 183 -7.14 -0.37 -0.04
N VAL A 184 -6.96 0.91 -0.40
CA VAL A 184 -7.31 2.05 0.45
C VAL A 184 -8.80 2.05 0.81
N SER A 185 -9.67 1.81 -0.18
CA SER A 185 -11.13 1.76 -0.02
C SER A 185 -11.64 0.57 0.80
N ILE A 186 -10.98 -0.59 0.74
CA ILE A 186 -11.34 -1.76 1.56
C ILE A 186 -10.90 -1.56 3.01
N ALA A 187 -9.71 -0.97 3.21
CA ALA A 187 -9.13 -0.75 4.52
C ALA A 187 -10.04 0.09 5.42
N ASN A 188 -10.55 1.23 4.92
CA ASN A 188 -11.44 2.08 5.70
C ASN A 188 -12.32 3.00 4.80
N LYS A 189 -13.47 3.42 5.34
CA LYS A 189 -14.34 4.45 4.73
C LYS A 189 -13.75 5.85 4.84
N LYS A 190 -13.08 6.10 5.98
CA LYS A 190 -12.31 7.31 6.25
C LYS A 190 -10.91 7.14 5.67
N TYR A 191 -10.51 8.03 4.78
CA TYR A 191 -9.22 8.01 4.13
C TYR A 191 -8.70 9.43 3.98
N TYR A 192 -7.44 9.56 3.61
CA TYR A 192 -6.74 10.83 3.47
C TYR A 192 -6.26 10.99 2.04
N ILE A 193 -6.19 12.24 1.61
CA ILE A 193 -5.49 12.64 0.39
C ILE A 193 -4.42 13.62 0.80
N ALA A 194 -3.16 13.28 0.51
CA ALA A 194 -2.01 14.07 0.85
C ALA A 194 -1.22 14.48 -0.39
N LEU A 195 -0.68 15.69 -0.31
CA LEU A 195 0.31 16.34 -1.16
C LEU A 195 1.47 16.78 -0.24
N LYS A 196 2.51 17.41 -0.82
CA LYS A 196 3.73 17.78 -0.09
C LYS A 196 3.51 18.78 1.06
N ASP A 197 2.46 19.58 0.97
CA ASP A 197 2.14 20.72 1.84
C ASP A 197 0.74 20.63 2.44
N ARG A 198 -0.10 19.72 1.94
CA ARG A 198 -1.52 19.63 2.31
C ARG A 198 -1.94 18.20 2.51
N CYS A 199 -2.67 17.95 3.59
CA CYS A 199 -3.36 16.68 3.83
C CYS A 199 -4.82 16.93 4.22
N ILE A 200 -5.74 16.38 3.43
CA ILE A 200 -7.19 16.43 3.71
C ILE A 200 -7.71 15.07 4.11
N GLU A 201 -8.70 15.07 5.00
CA GLU A 201 -9.43 13.89 5.41
C GLU A 201 -10.76 13.83 4.65
N ILE A 202 -11.14 12.64 4.20
CA ILE A 202 -12.41 12.40 3.52
C ILE A 202 -13.14 11.25 4.21
N ASN A 203 -14.41 11.46 4.53
CA ASN A 203 -15.29 10.44 5.07
C ASN A 203 -16.38 10.10 4.04
N ARG A 204 -16.56 8.81 3.72
CA ARG A 204 -17.57 8.35 2.76
C ARG A 204 -18.66 7.54 3.45
N SER A 205 -19.89 7.68 2.95
CA SER A 205 -20.96 6.75 3.27
C SER A 205 -20.64 5.32 2.81
N PHE A 206 -21.24 4.31 3.46
CA PHE A 206 -20.96 2.89 3.19
C PHE A 206 -21.19 2.52 1.71
N LEU A 207 -22.31 2.95 1.13
CA LEU A 207 -22.68 2.70 -0.27
C LEU A 207 -21.68 3.33 -1.25
N LYS A 208 -21.35 4.62 -1.06
CA LYS A 208 -20.35 5.30 -1.92
C LYS A 208 -18.97 4.67 -1.79
N SER A 209 -18.57 4.24 -0.59
CA SER A 209 -17.31 3.52 -0.37
C SER A 209 -17.23 2.17 -1.08
N TYR A 210 -18.37 1.53 -1.34
CA TYR A 210 -18.43 0.20 -1.94
C TYR A 210 -18.42 0.24 -3.47
N PHE A 211 -19.22 1.13 -4.07
CA PHE A 211 -19.48 1.14 -5.52
C PHE A 211 -18.72 2.22 -6.30
N ILE A 212 -18.24 3.30 -5.65
CA ILE A 212 -17.67 4.46 -6.36
C ILE A 212 -16.17 4.53 -6.10
N GLY A 213 -15.37 4.70 -7.16
CA GLY A 213 -13.92 4.92 -7.07
C GLY A 213 -13.55 6.18 -6.29
N ILE A 214 -12.33 6.24 -5.73
CA ILE A 214 -11.90 7.31 -4.82
C ILE A 214 -11.73 8.68 -5.53
N GLU A 215 -11.58 8.71 -6.86
CA GLU A 215 -11.40 9.96 -7.64
C GLU A 215 -12.72 10.70 -7.97
N LYS A 216 -13.88 10.04 -7.98
CA LYS A 216 -15.15 10.65 -8.42
C LYS A 216 -15.79 11.60 -7.39
N ASN A 217 -15.06 11.96 -6.33
CA ASN A 217 -15.55 12.73 -5.19
C ASN A 217 -14.76 14.04 -4.97
N ILE A 218 -13.91 14.44 -5.92
CA ILE A 218 -13.27 15.76 -5.98
C ILE A 218 -13.80 16.47 -7.21
#